data_AF-A0AAP2Z703-F1
#
_entry.id   AF-A0AAP2Z703-F1
#
_cell.length_a   1.000
_cell.length_b   1.000
_cell.length_c   1.000
_cell.angle_alpha   90.00
_cell.angle_beta   90.00
_cell.angle_gamma   90.00
#
_symmetry.space_group_name_H-M   'P 1'
#
loop_
_entity.id
_entity.type
_entity.pdbx_description
1 polymer ?
#
loop_
_entity_poly.entity_id
_entity_poly.type
_entity_poly.pdbx_seq_one_letter_code
_entity_poly.pdbx_strand_id
1 'polypeptide(L)'
;MSTETMSPRREHIRSISVTAFACLAGVGVAIGSAILTAGEAANDAAADPLTYLLVFGVIVAQLVLLPALGIYDEDEFGIKHYLFITLMTFSFWFITWGIILSTGASF
;
A
#
# COMPACT_ATOMS: atom_id res chain seq x y z
N MET A 1 33.19 -16.24 11.21
CA MET A 1 32.01 -15.47 10.77
C MET A 1 30.81 -16.32 11.15
N SER A 2 30.10 -15.93 12.21
CA SER A 2 28.95 -16.70 12.74
C SER A 2 27.80 -16.58 11.74
N THR A 3 27.36 -17.69 11.17
CA THR A 3 26.20 -17.76 10.29
C THR A 3 24.93 -17.65 11.13
N GLU A 4 24.52 -16.42 11.46
CA GLU A 4 23.17 -16.19 11.96
C GLU A 4 22.19 -16.32 10.79
N THR A 5 21.84 -17.56 10.44
CA THR A 5 20.71 -17.83 9.57
C THR A 5 19.44 -17.37 10.29
N MET A 6 18.69 -16.43 9.70
CA MET A 6 17.40 -16.00 10.26
C MET A 6 16.53 -17.20 10.59
N SER A 7 15.87 -17.19 11.75
CA SER A 7 14.97 -18.28 12.11
C SER A 7 13.76 -18.29 11.15
N PRO A 8 13.24 -19.47 10.74
CA PRO A 8 12.11 -19.57 9.81
C PRO A 8 10.88 -18.75 10.25
N ARG A 9 10.67 -18.62 11.57
CA ARG A 9 9.62 -17.79 12.15
C ARG A 9 9.79 -16.30 11.86
N ARG A 10 11.02 -15.78 11.93
CA ARG A 10 11.30 -14.35 11.63
C ARG A 10 11.03 -14.04 10.16
N GLU A 11 11.45 -14.92 9.26
CA GLU A 11 11.17 -14.77 7.83
C GLU A 11 9.66 -14.77 7.54
N HIS A 12 8.91 -15.68 8.17
CA HIS A 12 7.46 -15.75 8.01
C HIS A 12 6.75 -14.48 8.52
N ILE A 13 7.11 -14.01 9.71
CA ILE A 13 6.55 -12.77 10.28
C ILE A 13 6.87 -11.59 9.37
N ARG A 14 8.11 -11.47 8.88
CA ARG A 14 8.51 -10.42 7.94
C ARG A 14 7.60 -10.40 6.71
N SER A 15 7.41 -11.55 6.07
CA SER A 15 6.57 -11.65 4.87
C SER A 15 5.11 -11.28 5.15
N ILE A 16 4.55 -11.71 6.28
CA ILE A 16 3.18 -11.36 6.67
C ILE A 16 3.07 -9.86 6.94
N SER A 17 4.00 -9.27 7.68
CA SER A 17 3.98 -7.85 8.03
C SER A 17 4.00 -6.96 6.80
N VAL A 18 4.84 -7.27 5.81
CA VAL A 18 4.94 -6.49 4.56
C VAL A 18 3.64 -6.58 3.76
N THR A 19 3.07 -7.78 3.68
CA THR A 19 1.79 -7.99 3.00
C THR A 19 0.67 -7.22 3.70
N ALA A 20 0.52 -7.40 5.01
CA ALA A 20 -0.51 -6.74 5.80
C ALA A 20 -0.39 -5.22 5.72
N PHE A 21 0.82 -4.68 5.82
CA PHE A 21 1.07 -3.26 5.72
C PHE A 21 0.72 -2.70 4.33
N ALA A 22 1.10 -3.40 3.25
CA ALA A 22 0.77 -3.01 1.89
C ALA A 22 -0.76 -2.97 1.65
N CYS A 23 -1.48 -3.99 2.11
CA CYS A 23 -2.93 -4.07 2.00
C CYS A 23 -3.62 -2.97 2.82
N LEU A 24 -3.26 -2.82 4.10
CA LEU A 24 -3.87 -1.83 4.99
C LEU A 24 -3.61 -0.40 4.52
N ALA A 25 -2.42 -0.11 4.01
CA ALA A 25 -2.13 1.19 3.41
C ALA A 25 -3.01 1.45 2.18
N GLY A 26 -3.23 0.45 1.32
CA GLY A 26 -4.14 0.58 0.18
C GLY A 26 -5.56 0.97 0.62
N VAL A 27 -6.09 0.29 1.64
CA VAL A 27 -7.40 0.62 2.25
C VAL A 27 -7.39 2.04 2.85
N GLY A 28 -6.34 2.40 3.57
CA GLY A 28 -6.19 3.73 4.18
C GLY A 28 -6.16 4.84 3.13
N VAL A 29 -5.48 4.64 2.01
CA VAL A 29 -5.46 5.57 0.88
C VAL A 29 -6.84 5.67 0.23
N ALA A 30 -7.60 4.57 0.12
CA ALA A 30 -8.95 4.63 -0.45
C ALA A 30 -9.88 5.47 0.41
N ILE A 31 -9.77 5.35 1.74
CA ILE A 31 -10.48 6.23 2.68
C ILE A 31 -9.99 7.68 2.53
N GLY A 32 -8.69 7.90 2.41
CA GLY A 32 -8.13 9.23 2.14
C GLY A 32 -8.63 9.85 0.83
N SER A 33 -8.81 9.03 -0.20
CA SER A 33 -9.41 9.44 -1.48
C SER A 33 -10.88 9.83 -1.29
N ALA A 34 -11.63 9.08 -0.47
CA ALA A 34 -13.02 9.38 -0.11
C ALA A 34 -13.19 10.74 0.56
N ILE A 35 -12.27 11.05 1.46
CA ILE A 35 -12.26 12.32 2.19
C ILE A 35 -11.87 13.46 1.26
N LEU A 36 -10.91 13.23 0.37
CA LEU A 36 -10.40 14.25 -0.55
C LEU A 36 -11.45 14.69 -1.58
N THR A 37 -12.19 13.74 -2.15
CA THR A 37 -13.22 14.00 -3.17
C THR A 37 -14.62 14.06 -2.56
N ALA A 38 -14.73 14.38 -1.28
CA ALA A 38 -16.00 14.40 -0.58
C ALA A 38 -16.96 15.42 -1.19
N GLY A 39 -18.18 14.97 -1.55
CA GLY A 39 -19.21 15.81 -2.15
C GLY A 39 -19.17 15.90 -3.68
N GLU A 40 -18.17 15.30 -4.33
CA GLU A 40 -18.13 15.17 -5.78
C GLU A 40 -19.02 14.02 -6.28
N ALA A 41 -19.45 14.09 -7.54
CA ALA A 41 -20.12 12.97 -8.17
C ALA A 41 -19.12 11.81 -8.39
N ALA A 42 -19.57 10.56 -8.29
CA ALA A 42 -18.69 9.40 -8.34
C ALA A 42 -17.80 9.33 -9.59
N ASN A 43 -18.30 9.78 -10.75
CA ASN A 43 -17.53 9.82 -11.99
C ASN A 43 -16.40 10.86 -11.95
N ASP A 44 -16.63 12.00 -11.31
CA ASP A 44 -15.65 13.08 -11.19
C ASP A 44 -14.58 12.67 -10.18
N ALA A 45 -15.00 12.14 -9.02
CA ALA A 45 -14.12 11.60 -7.99
C ALA A 45 -13.22 10.45 -8.50
N ALA A 46 -13.75 9.58 -9.37
CA ALA A 46 -12.98 8.49 -10.00
C ALA A 46 -11.93 9.00 -11.01
N ALA A 47 -12.16 10.16 -11.61
CA ALA A 47 -11.28 10.76 -12.60
C ALA A 47 -10.29 11.78 -12.00
N ASP A 48 -10.42 12.11 -10.70
CA ASP A 48 -9.58 13.11 -10.05
C ASP A 48 -8.09 12.67 -10.03
N PRO A 49 -7.17 13.41 -10.70
CA PRO A 49 -5.74 13.15 -10.69
C PRO A 49 -5.11 13.15 -9.29
N LEU A 50 -5.69 13.84 -8.31
CA LEU A 50 -5.17 13.89 -6.95
C LEU A 50 -5.27 12.53 -6.24
N THR A 51 -6.30 11.72 -6.53
CA THR A 51 -6.43 10.37 -5.95
C THR A 51 -5.33 9.43 -6.44
N TYR A 52 -4.99 9.51 -7.74
CA TYR A 52 -3.86 8.79 -8.33
C TYR A 52 -2.51 9.24 -7.77
N LEU A 53 -2.34 10.55 -7.55
CA LEU A 53 -1.13 11.09 -6.94
C LEU A 53 -1.00 10.66 -5.48
N LEU A 54 -2.11 10.58 -4.74
CA LEU A 54 -2.13 10.13 -3.36
C LEU A 54 -1.68 8.67 -3.22
N VAL A 55 -2.24 7.76 -4.03
CA VAL A 55 -1.83 6.34 -4.00
C VAL A 55 -0.38 6.17 -4.44
N PHE A 56 0.05 6.90 -5.46
CA PHE A 56 1.45 6.91 -5.88
C PHE A 56 2.38 7.40 -4.76
N GLY A 57 2.01 8.49 -4.08
CA GLY A 57 2.77 9.04 -2.97
C GLY A 57 2.91 8.06 -1.81
N VAL A 58 1.84 7.33 -1.47
CA VAL A 58 1.89 6.29 -0.44
C VAL A 58 2.75 5.10 -0.86
N ILE A 59 2.68 4.66 -2.11
CA ILE A 59 3.56 3.60 -2.61
C ILE A 59 5.03 4.03 -2.47
N VAL A 60 5.38 5.24 -2.93
CA VAL A 60 6.74 5.77 -2.78
C VAL A 60 7.16 5.85 -1.31
N ALA A 61 6.28 6.31 -0.42
CA ALA A 61 6.56 6.35 1.01
C ALA A 61 6.82 4.95 1.58
N GLN A 62 6.06 3.92 1.19
CA GLN A 62 6.29 2.54 1.63
C GLN A 62 7.65 2.01 1.14
N LEU A 63 8.03 2.33 -0.10
CA LEU A 63 9.31 1.92 -0.67
C LEU A 63 10.51 2.53 0.07
N VAL A 64 10.33 3.69 0.70
CA VAL A 64 11.36 4.31 1.55
C VAL A 64 11.31 3.78 2.97
N LEU A 65 10.11 3.65 3.55
CA LEU A 65 9.93 3.26 4.95
C LEU A 65 10.28 1.79 5.22
N LEU A 66 9.88 0.87 4.34
CA LEU A 66 10.08 -0.57 4.58
C LEU A 66 11.57 -0.97 4.64
N PRO A 67 12.45 -0.46 3.75
CA PRO A 67 13.90 -0.63 3.92
C PRO A 67 14.45 0.12 5.13
N ALA A 68 14.01 1.38 5.37
CA ALA A 68 14.52 2.19 6.48
C ALA A 68 14.25 1.61 7.88
N LEU A 69 13.18 0.80 8.00
CA LEU A 69 12.83 0.10 9.24
C LEU A 69 13.68 -1.16 9.48
N GLY A 70 14.66 -1.48 8.63
CA GLY A 70 15.55 -2.64 8.76
C GLY A 70 14.81 -3.97 8.64
N ILE A 71 13.65 -3.98 7.97
CA ILE A 71 12.85 -5.19 7.76
C ILE A 71 13.55 -6.13 6.77
N TYR A 72 14.36 -5.56 5.88
CA TYR A 72 15.16 -6.25 4.88
C TYR A 72 16.64 -5.91 5.06
N ASP A 73 17.53 -6.87 4.78
CA ASP A 73 18.95 -6.54 4.56
C ASP A 73 19.09 -5.69 3.29
N GLU A 74 20.08 -4.79 3.27
CA GLU A 74 20.27 -3.81 2.18
C GLU A 74 20.39 -4.49 0.79
N ASP A 75 20.91 -5.71 0.75
CA ASP A 75 21.11 -6.50 -0.48
C ASP A 75 19.88 -7.33 -0.91
N GLU A 76 18.82 -7.41 -0.08
CA GLU A 76 17.66 -8.28 -0.33
C GLU A 76 16.51 -7.54 -1.04
N PHE A 77 16.50 -6.20 -1.02
CA PHE A 77 15.39 -5.40 -1.54
C PHE A 77 15.44 -5.24 -3.07
N GLY A 78 15.00 -6.27 -3.79
CA GLY A 78 14.97 -6.32 -5.25
C GLY A 78 13.62 -5.94 -5.91
N ILE A 79 13.59 -6.00 -7.25
CA ILE A 79 12.44 -5.66 -8.12
C ILE A 79 11.13 -6.35 -7.72
N LYS A 80 11.21 -7.58 -7.19
CA LYS A 80 10.06 -8.33 -6.69
C LYS A 80 9.32 -7.58 -5.59
N HIS A 81 10.04 -6.95 -4.66
CA HIS A 81 9.45 -6.21 -3.55
C HIS A 81 8.77 -4.93 -4.02
N TYR A 82 9.41 -4.20 -4.93
CA TYR A 82 8.81 -3.02 -5.57
C TYR A 82 7.49 -3.36 -6.26
N LEU A 83 7.48 -4.42 -7.07
CA LEU A 83 6.27 -4.88 -7.77
C LEU A 83 5.20 -5.33 -6.78
N PHE A 84 5.57 -6.10 -5.76
CA PHE A 84 4.63 -6.62 -4.77
C PHE A 84 3.95 -5.48 -4.00
N ILE A 85 4.72 -4.54 -3.45
CA ILE A 85 4.19 -3.41 -2.66
C ILE A 85 3.27 -2.56 -3.54
N THR A 86 3.77 -2.17 -4.72
CA THR A 86 3.01 -1.35 -5.69
C THR A 86 1.68 -2.02 -6.05
N LEU A 87 1.73 -3.30 -6.45
CA LEU A 87 0.55 -4.04 -6.89
C LEU A 87 -0.45 -4.23 -5.76
N MET A 88 0.00 -4.64 -4.57
CA MET A 88 -0.89 -4.92 -3.45
C MET A 88 -1.56 -3.66 -2.93
N THR A 89 -0.80 -2.57 -2.76
CA THR A 89 -1.36 -1.29 -2.31
C THR A 89 -2.31 -0.71 -3.35
N PHE A 90 -1.95 -0.72 -4.64
CA PHE A 90 -2.85 -0.27 -5.70
C PHE A 90 -4.13 -1.12 -5.80
N SER A 91 -4.02 -2.44 -5.71
CA SER A 91 -5.19 -3.34 -5.82
C SER A 91 -6.19 -3.12 -4.68
N PHE A 92 -5.71 -3.05 -3.44
CA PHE A 92 -6.58 -2.78 -2.29
C PHE A 92 -7.18 -1.38 -2.34
N TRP A 93 -6.39 -0.39 -2.74
CA TRP A 93 -6.90 0.96 -3.00
C TRP A 93 -8.04 0.92 -4.04
N PHE A 94 -7.79 0.35 -5.21
CA PHE A 94 -8.74 0.32 -6.33
C PHE A 94 -10.05 -0.41 -5.96
N ILE A 95 -9.96 -1.56 -5.32
CA ILE A 95 -11.14 -2.35 -4.91
C ILE A 95 -11.94 -1.60 -3.85
N THR A 96 -11.29 -1.14 -2.77
CA THR A 96 -11.99 -0.43 -1.69
C THR A 96 -12.59 0.88 -2.20
N TRP A 97 -11.86 1.62 -3.03
CA TRP A 97 -12.32 2.87 -3.62
C TRP A 97 -13.51 2.65 -4.55
N GLY A 98 -13.42 1.65 -5.45
CA GLY A 98 -14.53 1.27 -6.32
C GLY A 98 -15.79 0.86 -5.55
N ILE A 99 -15.66 0.16 -4.42
CA ILE A 99 -16.79 -0.18 -3.55
C ILE A 99 -17.42 1.08 -2.95
N ILE A 100 -16.62 1.99 -2.41
CA ILE A 100 -17.10 3.25 -1.81
C ILE A 100 -17.89 4.05 -2.85
N LEU A 101 -17.31 4.25 -4.04
CA LEU A 101 -17.96 4.99 -5.12
C LEU A 101 -19.24 4.31 -5.63
N SER A 102 -19.23 2.98 -5.77
CA SER A 102 -20.40 2.23 -6.26
C SER A 102 -21.55 2.20 -5.26
N THR A 103 -21.24 2.27 -3.96
CA THR A 103 -22.24 2.24 -2.88
C THR A 103 -22.70 3.64 -2.46
N GLY A 104 -21.94 4.68 -2.79
CA GLY A 104 -22.17 6.04 -2.29
C GLY A 104 -21.88 6.19 -0.79
N ALA A 105 -21.02 5.33 -0.24
CA ALA A 105 -20.63 5.41 1.17
C ALA A 105 -19.90 6.73 1.47
N SER A 106 -20.20 7.35 2.61
CA SER A 106 -19.57 8.57 3.10
C SER A 106 -19.13 8.42 4.55
N PHE A 107 -18.14 9.23 4.97
CA PHE A 107 -17.49 9.19 6.29
C PHE A 107 -17.53 10.56 6.97
#